data_AF-A0A2G6JT56-F1
#
_entry.id   AF-A0A2G6JT56-F1
#
_cell.length_a   1.000
_cell.length_b   1.000
_cell.length_c   1.000
_cell.angle_alpha   90.00
_cell.angle_beta   90.00
_cell.angle_gamma   90.00
#
_symmetry.space_group_name_H-M   'P 1'
#
loop_
_entity.id
_entity.type
_entity.pdbx_description
1 polymer ?
#
loop_
_entity_poly.entity_id
_entity_poly.type
_entity_poly.pdbx_seq_one_letter_code
_entity_poly.pdbx_strand_id
1 'polypeptide(L)' 'MDCPNCGAFVPKGRLACPECGSDENTGWKSSEEIEYQSVDIPDSYEDFVQATRSRRRQSILAGLAFLTLIAFILAWVL' A
#
# COMPACT_ATOMS: atom_id res chain seq x y z
N MET A 1 28.34 -11.16 -9.14
CA MET A 1 28.57 -9.78 -8.68
C MET A 1 28.40 -9.78 -7.18
N ASP A 2 29.06 -8.90 -6.45
CA ASP A 2 28.79 -8.81 -5.01
C ASP A 2 27.56 -7.93 -4.79
N CYS A 3 26.75 -8.27 -3.80
CA CYS A 3 25.54 -7.54 -3.46
C CYS A 3 25.93 -6.16 -2.91
N PRO A 4 25.49 -5.04 -3.52
CA PRO A 4 25.86 -3.71 -3.04
C PRO A 4 25.30 -3.40 -1.64
N ASN A 5 24.25 -4.10 -1.19
CA ASN A 5 23.68 -3.90 0.14
C ASN A 5 24.44 -4.63 1.27
N CYS A 6 24.92 -5.86 1.03
CA CYS A 6 25.52 -6.70 2.09
C CYS A 6 26.90 -7.28 1.78
N GLY A 7 27.40 -7.11 0.55
CA GLY A 7 28.69 -7.63 0.09
C GLY A 7 28.72 -9.11 -0.30
N ALA A 8 27.63 -9.87 -0.12
CA ALA A 8 27.60 -11.30 -0.46
C ALA A 8 27.66 -11.55 -1.98
N PHE A 9 28.28 -12.66 -2.39
CA PHE A 9 28.32 -13.05 -3.80
C PHE A 9 26.91 -13.39 -4.33
N VAL A 10 26.53 -12.76 -5.44
CA VAL A 10 25.29 -13.00 -6.18
C VAL A 10 25.61 -13.68 -7.52
N PRO A 11 25.21 -14.96 -7.71
CA PRO A 11 25.31 -15.66 -8.98
C PRO A 11 24.57 -14.93 -10.11
N LYS A 12 25.04 -15.08 -11.36
CA LYS A 12 24.36 -14.51 -12.52
C LYS A 12 22.93 -15.05 -12.66
N GLY A 13 21.99 -14.18 -13.04
CA GLY A 13 20.58 -14.54 -13.27
C GLY A 13 19.72 -14.60 -12.00
N ARG A 14 20.24 -14.23 -10.84
CA ARG A 14 19.45 -14.11 -9.60
C ARG A 14 18.65 -12.81 -9.60
N LEU A 15 17.36 -12.90 -9.27
CA LEU A 15 16.47 -11.75 -9.11
C LEU A 15 16.68 -11.02 -7.77
N ALA A 16 17.22 -11.70 -6.77
CA ALA A 16 17.49 -11.16 -5.44
C ALA A 16 18.71 -11.83 -4.80
N CYS A 17 19.34 -11.13 -3.86
CA CYS A 17 20.46 -11.63 -3.07
C CYS A 17 20.03 -12.82 -2.20
N PRO A 18 20.71 -13.98 -2.24
CA PRO A 18 20.39 -15.13 -1.39
C PRO A 18 20.48 -14.85 0.11
N GLU A 19 21.34 -13.92 0.52
CA GLU A 19 21.67 -13.72 1.93
C GLU A 19 20.80 -12.65 2.60
N CYS A 20 20.53 -11.52 1.93
CA CYS A 20 19.77 -10.42 2.51
C CYS A 20 18.43 -10.13 1.82
N GLY A 21 18.12 -10.81 0.71
CA GLY A 21 16.89 -10.60 -0.04
C GLY A 21 16.83 -9.30 -0.86
N SER A 22 17.83 -8.42 -0.79
CA SER A 22 17.85 -7.20 -1.61
C SER A 22 17.90 -7.49 -3.10
N ASP A 23 17.25 -6.63 -3.86
CA ASP A 23 17.03 -6.73 -5.31
C ASP A 23 17.09 -5.36 -6.00
N GLU A 24 16.73 -5.35 -7.29
CA GLU A 24 16.69 -4.17 -8.16
C GLU A 24 15.71 -3.06 -7.71
N ASN A 25 14.77 -3.32 -6.80
CA ASN A 25 13.80 -2.34 -6.34
C ASN A 25 14.03 -1.92 -4.89
N THR A 26 14.99 -2.54 -4.24
CA THR A 26 15.31 -2.30 -2.84
C THR A 26 16.78 -1.90 -2.71
N GLY A 27 17.66 -2.86 -2.41
CA GLY A 27 19.05 -2.58 -2.03
C GLY A 27 20.08 -2.56 -3.16
N TRP A 28 19.69 -2.73 -4.44
CA TRP A 28 20.63 -2.65 -5.57
C TRP A 28 20.60 -1.33 -6.34
N LYS A 29 19.62 -0.47 -6.05
CA LYS A 29 19.51 0.90 -6.57
C LYS A 29 20.31 1.89 -5.72
N SER A 30 20.69 3.02 -6.29
CA SER A 30 21.27 4.12 -5.52
C SER A 30 20.22 4.75 -4.59
N SER A 31 20.68 5.47 -3.56
CA SER A 31 19.78 6.20 -2.64
C SER A 31 18.87 7.19 -3.34
N GLU A 32 19.30 7.74 -4.48
CA GLU A 32 18.55 8.70 -5.29
C GLU A 32 17.47 8.02 -6.15
N GLU A 33 17.67 6.74 -6.49
CA GLU A 33 16.74 5.94 -7.31
C GLU A 33 15.68 5.20 -6.46
N ILE A 34 15.93 5.05 -5.15
CA ILE A 34 14.98 4.44 -4.23
C ILE A 34 13.91 5.47 -3.87
N GLU A 35 12.70 5.28 -4.39
CA GLU A 35 11.52 6.02 -3.96
C GLU A 35 11.09 5.51 -2.58
N TYR A 36 11.44 6.24 -1.53
CA TYR A 36 10.98 5.94 -0.18
C TYR A 36 9.49 6.24 -0.07
N GLN A 37 8.68 5.19 -0.13
CA GLN A 37 7.27 5.30 0.18
C GLN A 37 7.10 5.41 1.70
N SER A 38 6.90 6.61 2.20
CA SER A 38 6.47 6.80 3.58
C SER A 38 5.08 6.18 3.74
N VAL A 39 4.95 5.21 4.64
CA VAL A 39 3.65 4.70 5.05
C VAL A 39 3.28 5.41 6.34
N ASP A 40 2.08 6.00 6.38
CA ASP A 40 1.50 6.51 7.62
C ASP A 40 1.12 5.32 8.52
N ILE A 41 2.01 5.00 9.45
CA ILE A 41 1.77 3.97 10.46
C ILE A 41 1.08 4.63 11.65
N PRO A 42 -0.08 4.12 12.12
CA PRO A 42 -0.73 4.64 13.30
C PRO A 42 0.17 4.57 14.55
N ASP A 43 0.13 5.61 15.38
CA ASP A 43 0.96 5.72 16.59
C ASP A 43 0.56 4.71 17.69
N SER A 44 -0.69 4.21 17.64
CA SER A 44 -1.22 3.25 18.60
C SER A 44 -2.07 2.17 17.93
N TYR A 45 -2.27 1.06 18.65
CA TYR A 45 -3.16 -0.01 18.21
C TYR A 45 -4.62 0.48 18.14
N GLU A 46 -5.02 1.32 19.09
CA GLU A 46 -6.33 1.95 19.14
C GLU A 46 -6.60 2.80 17.89
N ASP A 47 -5.62 3.60 17.48
CA ASP A 47 -5.71 4.42 16.26
C ASP A 47 -5.84 3.55 15.00
N PHE A 48 -5.11 2.44 14.92
CA PHE A 48 -5.27 1.47 13.83
C PHE A 48 -6.70 0.89 13.77
N VAL A 49 -7.24 0.47 14.92
CA VAL A 49 -8.61 -0.06 14.99
C VAL A 49 -9.64 1.01 14.61
N GLN A 50 -9.43 2.26 15.02
CA GLN A 50 -10.32 3.37 14.67
C GLN A 50 -10.25 3.71 13.17
N ALA A 51 -9.05 3.77 12.59
CA ALA A 51 -8.83 4.04 11.18
C ALA A 51 -9.48 2.99 10.27
N THR A 52 -9.38 1.71 10.64
CA THR A 52 -10.04 0.63 9.88
C THR A 52 -11.57 0.67 10.00
N ARG A 53 -12.12 1.01 11.19
CA ARG A 53 -13.57 1.10 11.43
C ARG A 53 -14.22 2.29 10.71
N SER A 54 -13.58 3.45 10.69
CA SER A 54 -14.13 4.68 10.08
C SER A 54 -14.29 4.53 8.56
N ARG A 55 -13.30 3.94 7.88
CA ARG A 55 -13.32 3.69 6.44
C ARG A 55 -14.50 2.80 6.03
N ARG A 56 -14.77 1.72 6.78
CA ARG A 56 -15.95 0.86 6.55
C ARG A 56 -17.28 1.61 6.70
N ARG A 57 -17.41 2.44 7.74
CA ARG A 57 -18.65 3.20 7.99
C ARG A 57 -18.91 4.24 6.89
N GLN A 58 -17.86 4.93 6.43
CA GLN A 58 -17.97 5.91 5.34
C GLN A 58 -18.45 5.27 4.03
N SER A 59 -17.94 4.09 3.67
CA SER A 59 -18.38 3.38 2.45
C SER A 59 -19.85 2.96 2.52
N ILE A 60 -20.33 2.49 3.67
CA ILE A 60 -21.75 2.10 3.85
C ILE A 60 -22.67 3.31 3.74
N LEU A 61 -22.33 4.41 4.41
CA LEU A 61 -23.12 5.65 4.35
C LEU A 61 -23.17 6.22 2.94
N ALA A 62 -22.04 6.21 2.22
CA ALA A 62 -21.99 6.65 0.83
C ALA A 62 -22.87 5.78 -0.08
N GLY A 63 -22.83 4.45 0.08
CA GLY A 63 -23.67 3.52 -0.67
C GLY A 63 -25.17 3.74 -0.41
N LEU A 64 -25.56 3.92 0.86
CA LEU A 64 -26.95 4.22 1.22
C LEU A 64 -27.41 5.56 0.62
N ALA A 65 -26.59 6.61 0.73
CA ALA A 65 -26.90 7.90 0.14
C ALA A 65 -27.09 7.81 -1.39
N PHE A 66 -26.22 7.06 -2.08
CA PHE A 66 -26.33 6.84 -3.52
C PHE A 66 -27.62 6.10 -3.90
N LEU A 67 -27.97 5.03 -3.17
CA LEU A 67 -29.23 4.31 -3.38
C LEU A 67 -30.46 5.20 -3.15
N THR A 68 -30.45 6.03 -2.11
CA THR A 68 -31.56 6.97 -1.85
C THR A 68 -31.70 8.01 -2.96
N LEU A 69 -30.58 8.52 -3.49
CA LEU A 69 -30.57 9.47 -4.60
C LEU A 69 -31.11 8.82 -5.87
N ILE A 70 -30.68 7.60 -6.21
CA ILE A 70 -31.22 6.85 -7.37
C ILE A 70 -32.72 6.65 -7.23
N ALA A 71 -33.19 6.17 -6.07
CA ALA A 71 -34.61 5.93 -5.83
C ALA A 71 -35.43 7.22 -5.99
N PHE A 72 -34.91 8.35 -5.48
CA PHE A 72 -35.55 9.66 -5.64
C PHE A 72 -35.62 10.09 -7.11
N ILE A 73 -34.55 9.93 -7.89
CA ILE A 73 -34.57 10.24 -9.33
C ILE A 73 -35.57 9.35 -10.07
N LEU A 74 -35.56 8.04 -9.80
CA LEU A 74 -36.48 7.10 -10.45
C LEU A 74 -37.95 7.44 -10.15
N ALA A 75 -38.27 7.86 -8.92
CA ALA A 75 -39.62 8.26 -8.54
C ALA A 75 -40.10 9.57 -9.20
N TRP A 76 -39.19 10.41 -9.70
CA TRP A 76 -39.52 11.64 -10.41
C TRP A 76 -39.52 11.50 -11.94
N VAL A 77 -38.91 10.43 -12.47
CA VAL A 77 -38.78 10.17 -13.91
C VAL A 77 -39.85 9.19 -14.42
N LEU A 78 -40.42 8.37 -13.54
CA LEU A 78 -41.40 7.32 -13.85
C LEU A 78 -42.80 7.69 -13.33
#